data_AF-A0A7S2R346-F1
#
_entry.id   AF-A0A7S2R346-F1
#
_cell.length_a   1.000
_cell.length_b   1.000
_cell.length_c   1.000
_cell.angle_alpha   90.00
_cell.angle_beta   90.00
_cell.angle_gamma   90.00
#
_symmetry.space_group_name_H-M   'P 1'
#
loop_
_entity.id
_entity.type
_entity.pdbx_description
1 polymer ?
#
loop_
_entity_poly.entity_id
_entity_poly.type
_entity_poly.pdbx_seq_one_letter_code
_entity_poly.pdbx_strand_id
1 'polypeptide(L)'
;RKDMWLAWSTSINKALQYSFLGTIMSKEQCDFMSSPIRQYGLPASDLCSKTHKVVQGGCVSLHGLTRLNFYDVQSASHIEVIQKHANIDSLTRKLSRYSMEEMEVELGLSGK
;
A
#
# COMPACT_ATOMS: atom_id res chain seq x y z
N ARG A 1 17.17 -11.02 16.72
CA ARG A 1 16.26 -11.95 16.00
C ARG A 1 14.82 -11.43 15.95
N LYS A 2 14.18 -11.10 17.08
CA LYS A 2 12.93 -10.29 17.12
C LYS A 2 13.07 -8.95 16.40
N ASP A 3 14.30 -8.48 16.25
CA ASP A 3 14.67 -7.23 15.59
C ASP A 3 14.33 -7.20 14.09
N MET A 4 14.27 -8.34 13.39
CA MET A 4 13.96 -8.35 11.95
C MET A 4 12.50 -7.97 11.69
N TRP A 5 11.57 -8.62 12.38
CA TRP A 5 10.14 -8.29 12.28
C TRP A 5 9.85 -6.87 12.74
N LEU A 6 10.51 -6.44 13.82
CA LEU A 6 10.42 -5.08 14.31
C LEU A 6 10.95 -4.07 13.27
N ALA A 7 12.18 -4.25 12.76
CA ALA A 7 12.78 -3.37 11.76
C ALA A 7 11.97 -3.31 10.46
N TRP A 8 11.40 -4.44 10.04
CA TRP A 8 10.49 -4.48 8.91
C TRP A 8 9.25 -3.63 9.14
N SER A 9 8.56 -3.86 10.27
CA SER A 9 7.31 -3.17 10.59
C SER A 9 7.49 -1.68 10.88
N THR A 10 8.59 -1.28 11.51
CA THR A 10 8.82 0.12 11.92
C THR A 10 9.52 0.96 10.87
N SER A 11 10.44 0.39 10.10
CA SER A 11 11.32 1.15 9.20
C SER A 11 10.97 0.90 7.75
N ILE A 12 10.98 -0.37 7.31
CA ILE A 12 10.77 -0.69 5.90
C ILE A 12 9.32 -0.41 5.48
N ASN A 13 8.34 -0.88 6.25
CA ASN A 13 6.94 -0.62 5.97
C ASN A 13 6.62 0.88 5.95
N LYS A 14 7.14 1.65 6.91
CA LYS A 14 6.91 3.10 6.95
C LYS A 14 7.55 3.80 5.76
N ALA A 15 8.79 3.44 5.41
CA ALA A 15 9.44 3.99 4.23
C ALA A 15 8.63 3.74 2.96
N LEU A 16 8.15 2.51 2.77
CA LEU A 16 7.31 2.15 1.63
C LEU A 16 5.96 2.87 1.63
N GLN A 17 5.32 3.02 2.80
CA GLN A 17 4.08 3.79 2.93
C GLN A 17 4.21 5.23 2.42
N TYR A 18 5.30 5.92 2.77
CA TYR A 18 5.53 7.27 2.26
C TYR A 18 5.75 7.30 0.75
N SER A 19 6.47 6.31 0.21
CA SER A 19 6.70 6.21 -1.24
C SER A 19 5.41 5.93 -2.01
N PHE A 20 4.50 5.12 -1.47
CA PHE A 20 3.25 4.75 -2.15
C PHE A 20 2.31 5.92 -2.37
N LEU A 21 2.44 7.02 -1.65
CA LEU A 21 1.64 8.22 -1.90
C LEU A 21 2.01 8.90 -3.23
N GLY A 22 3.25 8.76 -3.69
CA GLY A 22 3.74 9.36 -4.93
C GLY A 22 3.81 8.39 -6.10
N THR A 23 3.46 7.12 -5.90
CA THR A 23 3.63 6.06 -6.92
C THR A 23 2.36 5.23 -7.05
N ILE A 24 2.02 4.84 -8.27
CA ILE A 24 0.92 3.90 -8.52
C ILE A 24 1.53 2.60 -9.02
N MET A 25 1.56 1.58 -8.16
CA MET A 25 2.00 0.23 -8.54
C MET A 25 0.82 -0.71 -8.75
N SER A 26 0.99 -1.67 -9.65
CA SER A 26 0.04 -2.77 -9.83
C SER A 26 0.09 -3.74 -8.64
N LYS A 27 -0.96 -4.55 -8.49
CA LYS A 27 -1.01 -5.58 -7.44
C LYS A 27 0.16 -6.56 -7.53
N GLU A 28 0.56 -6.92 -8.75
CA GLU A 28 1.68 -7.83 -9.01
C GLU A 28 3.01 -7.23 -8.56
N GLN A 29 3.22 -5.94 -8.84
CA GLN A 29 4.40 -5.19 -8.38
C GLN A 29 4.44 -5.09 -6.85
N CYS A 30 3.30 -4.83 -6.20
CA CYS A 30 3.20 -4.85 -4.73
C CYS A 30 3.50 -6.23 -4.13
N ASP A 31 3.02 -7.30 -4.77
CA ASP A 31 3.27 -8.68 -4.33
C ASP A 31 4.74 -9.08 -4.52
N PHE A 32 5.37 -8.62 -5.60
CA PHE A 32 6.81 -8.77 -5.87
C PHE A 32 7.66 -8.02 -4.83
N MET A 33 7.34 -6.76 -4.55
CA MET A 33 7.97 -5.96 -3.50
C MET A 33 7.85 -6.60 -2.11
N SER A 34 6.75 -7.31 -1.87
CA SER A 34 6.54 -8.06 -0.63
C SER A 34 7.15 -9.47 -0.62
N SER A 35 7.80 -9.90 -1.70
CA SER A 35 8.43 -11.21 -1.77
C SER A 35 9.63 -11.38 -0.82
N PRO A 36 10.52 -10.39 -0.61
CA PRO A 36 11.71 -10.57 0.22
C PRO A 36 11.38 -10.81 1.70
N ILE A 37 10.37 -10.12 2.23
CA ILE A 37 9.91 -10.36 3.62
C ILE A 37 9.38 -11.79 3.78
N ARG A 38 8.71 -12.33 2.77
CA ARG A 38 8.14 -13.68 2.82
C ARG A 38 9.21 -14.77 2.68
N GLN A 39 10.20 -14.54 1.84
CA GLN A 39 11.28 -15.50 1.57
C GLN A 39 12.36 -15.47 2.65
N TYR A 40 12.74 -14.29 3.14
CA TYR A 40 13.89 -14.12 4.02
C TYR A 40 13.50 -13.58 5.39
N GLY A 41 12.61 -12.59 5.45
CA GLY A 41 12.28 -11.91 6.71
C GLY A 41 11.44 -12.76 7.68
N LEU A 42 10.51 -13.58 7.17
CA LEU A 42 9.72 -14.52 7.99
C LEU A 42 10.62 -15.60 8.61
N PRO A 43 11.44 -16.36 7.84
CA PRO A 43 12.38 -17.32 8.43
C PRO A 43 13.37 -16.68 9.40
N ALA A 44 13.88 -15.48 9.09
CA ALA A 44 14.79 -14.77 9.98
C ALA A 44 14.13 -14.30 11.30
N SER A 45 12.80 -14.28 11.35
CA SER A 45 11.99 -13.97 12.53
C SER A 45 11.43 -15.22 13.22
N ASP A 46 11.92 -16.42 12.86
CA ASP A 46 11.42 -17.73 13.32
C ASP A 46 9.93 -17.97 12.98
N LEU A 47 9.40 -17.28 11.97
CA LEU A 47 8.04 -17.45 11.45
C LEU A 47 8.05 -18.36 10.21
N CYS A 48 7.01 -19.18 10.06
CA CYS A 48 6.91 -20.07 8.91
C CYS A 48 6.72 -19.27 7.61
N SER A 49 7.64 -19.41 6.65
CA SER A 49 7.54 -18.77 5.33
C SER A 49 6.33 -19.24 4.51
N LYS A 50 5.83 -20.45 4.81
CA LYS A 50 4.66 -21.07 4.17
C LYS A 50 3.33 -20.69 4.85
N THR A 51 3.36 -19.79 5.83
CA THR A 51 2.13 -19.30 6.49
C THR A 51 1.18 -18.73 5.44
N HIS A 52 -0.10 -19.13 5.49
CA HIS A 52 -1.09 -18.69 4.51
C HIS A 52 -1.26 -17.15 4.50
N LYS A 53 -1.46 -16.54 3.32
CA LYS A 53 -1.56 -15.06 3.17
C LYS A 53 -2.61 -14.45 4.12
N VAL A 54 -3.72 -15.16 4.36
CA VAL A 54 -4.79 -14.71 5.28
C VAL A 54 -4.31 -14.60 6.72
N VAL A 55 -3.51 -15.57 7.18
CA VAL A 55 -2.94 -15.53 8.54
C VAL A 55 -1.88 -14.43 8.63
N GLN A 56 -1.11 -14.20 7.56
CA GLN A 56 -0.15 -13.10 7.52
C GLN A 56 -0.82 -11.73 7.67
N GLY A 57 -1.96 -11.50 7.00
CA GLY A 57 -2.72 -10.25 7.07
C GLY A 57 -3.68 -10.14 8.26
N GLY A 58 -3.90 -11.21 9.02
CA GLY A 58 -4.86 -11.24 10.12
C GLY A 58 -4.44 -10.39 11.32
N CYS A 59 -5.40 -10.03 12.17
CA CYS A 59 -5.15 -9.32 13.42
C CYS A 59 -4.41 -10.19 14.45
N VAL A 60 -3.57 -9.58 15.29
CA VAL A 60 -2.86 -10.27 16.37
C VAL A 60 -3.82 -11.00 17.32
N SER A 61 -5.01 -10.44 17.57
CA SER A 61 -6.04 -11.07 18.42
C SER A 61 -6.57 -12.39 17.88
N LEU A 62 -6.42 -12.65 16.58
CA LEU A 62 -6.82 -13.87 15.88
C LEU A 62 -5.61 -14.70 15.43
N HIS A 63 -4.47 -14.56 16.12
CA HIS A 63 -3.20 -15.21 15.78
C HIS A 63 -2.63 -14.81 14.40
N GLY A 64 -3.03 -13.66 13.88
CA GLY A 64 -2.48 -13.11 12.64
C GLY A 64 -1.21 -12.30 12.86
N LEU A 65 -0.45 -12.08 11.78
CA LEU A 65 0.82 -11.34 11.83
C LEU A 65 0.67 -9.84 11.58
N THR A 66 -0.53 -9.34 11.26
CA THR A 66 -0.78 -7.92 10.94
C THR A 66 0.16 -7.39 9.85
N ARG A 67 0.53 -8.26 8.91
CA ARG A 67 1.34 -7.86 7.76
C ARG A 67 0.49 -7.01 6.84
N LEU A 68 0.96 -5.80 6.58
CA LEU A 68 0.32 -4.90 5.62
C LEU A 68 0.33 -5.49 4.21
N ASN A 69 -0.81 -5.40 3.54
CA ASN A 69 -0.88 -5.56 2.10
C ASN A 69 -0.58 -4.20 1.45
N PHE A 70 0.56 -4.10 0.77
CA PHE A 70 1.01 -2.84 0.18
C PHE A 70 0.04 -2.28 -0.86
N TYR A 71 -0.66 -3.14 -1.60
CA TYR A 71 -1.68 -2.68 -2.54
C TYR A 71 -2.84 -1.98 -1.83
N ASP A 72 -3.36 -2.59 -0.75
CA ASP A 72 -4.48 -2.02 0.01
C ASP A 72 -4.06 -0.74 0.72
N VAL A 73 -2.83 -0.69 1.24
CA VAL A 73 -2.27 0.50 1.90
C VAL A 73 -2.07 1.66 0.92
N GLN A 74 -1.59 1.39 -0.29
CA GLN A 74 -1.49 2.39 -1.36
C GLN A 74 -2.87 2.98 -1.67
N SER A 75 -3.87 2.12 -1.90
CA SER A 75 -5.25 2.56 -2.16
C SER A 75 -5.84 3.37 -1.01
N ALA A 76 -5.66 2.91 0.24
CA ALA A 76 -6.16 3.62 1.42
C ALA A 76 -5.53 5.02 1.54
N SER A 77 -4.22 5.15 1.30
CA SER A 77 -3.50 6.42 1.37
C SER A 77 -3.99 7.41 0.31
N HIS A 78 -4.23 6.94 -0.92
CA HIS A 78 -4.81 7.79 -1.97
C HIS A 78 -6.23 8.25 -1.64
N ILE A 79 -7.08 7.35 -1.13
CA ILE A 79 -8.44 7.71 -0.71
C ILE A 79 -8.41 8.75 0.42
N GLU A 80 -7.52 8.59 1.40
CA GLU A 80 -7.37 9.54 2.51
C GLU A 80 -6.97 10.93 1.99
N VAL A 81 -6.02 11.01 1.06
CA VAL A 81 -5.62 12.29 0.43
C VAL A 81 -6.77 12.90 -0.36
N ILE A 82 -7.49 12.11 -1.15
CA ILE A 82 -8.67 12.60 -1.89
C ILE A 82 -9.70 13.14 -0.91
N GLN A 83 -10.06 12.39 0.13
CA GLN A 83 -11.05 12.82 1.12
C GLN A 83 -10.62 14.11 1.84
N LYS A 84 -9.35 14.22 2.21
CA LYS A 84 -8.79 15.40 2.88
C LYS A 84 -8.86 16.65 2.00
N HIS A 85 -8.58 16.51 0.70
CA HIS A 85 -8.54 17.62 -0.24
C HIS A 85 -9.85 17.83 -1.01
N ALA A 86 -10.83 16.93 -0.87
CA ALA A 86 -12.09 16.97 -1.60
C ALA A 86 -12.87 18.25 -1.35
N ASN A 87 -12.90 18.74 -0.11
CA ASN A 87 -13.71 19.91 0.29
C ASN A 87 -12.92 21.21 0.42
N ILE A 88 -11.60 21.18 0.20
CA ILE A 88 -10.72 22.33 0.38
C ILE A 88 -10.23 22.79 -1.00
N ASP A 89 -10.31 24.09 -1.29
CA ASP A 89 -9.68 24.64 -2.50
C ASP A 89 -8.15 24.63 -2.33
N SER A 90 -7.54 23.53 -2.76
CA SER A 90 -6.11 23.28 -2.63
C SER A 90 -5.52 22.92 -4.00
N LEU A 91 -4.22 23.16 -4.18
CA LEU A 91 -3.52 22.79 -5.41
C LEU A 91 -3.71 21.30 -5.73
N THR A 92 -3.63 20.43 -4.71
CA THR A 92 -3.86 18.99 -4.84
C THR A 92 -5.23 18.67 -5.42
N ARG A 93 -6.30 19.34 -4.96
CA ARG A 93 -7.65 19.17 -5.52
C ARG A 93 -7.69 19.52 -7.01
N LYS A 94 -7.07 20.64 -7.39
CA LYS A 94 -7.03 21.11 -8.79
C LYS A 94 -6.28 20.10 -9.68
N LEU A 95 -5.14 19.60 -9.22
CA LEU A 95 -4.35 18.59 -9.93
C LEU A 95 -5.11 17.26 -10.07
N SER A 96 -5.77 16.78 -9.01
CA SER A 96 -6.56 15.54 -9.07
C SER A 96 -7.74 15.65 -10.02
N ARG A 97 -8.41 16.81 -10.07
CA ARG A 97 -9.48 17.06 -11.06
C ARG A 97 -8.95 17.08 -12.47
N TYR A 98 -7.88 17.83 -12.71
CA TYR A 98 -7.26 17.92 -14.04
C TYR A 98 -6.83 16.54 -14.56
N SER A 99 -6.18 15.73 -13.73
CA SER A 99 -5.79 14.36 -14.11
C SER A 99 -7.00 13.48 -14.43
N MET A 100 -8.14 13.68 -13.77
CA MET A 100 -9.37 12.93 -14.07
C MET A 100 -10.03 13.41 -15.36
N GLU A 101 -10.07 14.72 -15.60
CA GLU A 101 -10.55 15.32 -16.85
C GLU A 101 -9.68 14.88 -18.05
N GLU A 102 -8.35 14.80 -17.86
CA GLU A 102 -7.41 14.27 -18.86
C GLU A 102 -7.70 12.80 -19.17
N MET A 103 -7.89 11.95 -18.14
CA MET A 103 -8.28 10.55 -18.33
C MET A 103 -9.62 10.40 -19.08
N GLU A 104 -10.61 11.24 -18.78
CA GLU A 104 -11.90 11.23 -19.49
C GLU A 104 -11.74 11.56 -20.98
N VAL A 105 -10.85 12.48 -21.31
CA VAL A 105 -10.50 12.83 -22.70
C VAL A 105 -9.77 11.67 -23.37
N GLU A 106 -8.77 11.06 -22.73
CA GLU A 106 -8.00 9.93 -23.28
C GLU A 106 -8.88 8.70 -23.55
N LEU A 107 -9.85 8.44 -22.67
CA LEU A 107 -10.81 7.34 -22.82
C LEU A 107 -11.93 7.66 -23.82
N GLY A 108 -11.96 8.86 -24.40
CA GLY A 108 -13.00 9.30 -25.33
C GLY A 108 -14.38 9.44 -24.68
N LEU A 109 -14.42 9.60 -23.36
CA LEU A 109 -15.66 9.80 -22.59
C LEU A 109 -16.14 11.26 -22.64
N SER A 110 -15.24 12.17 -23.04
CA SER A 110 -15.54 13.58 -23.24
C SER A 110 -16.36 13.78 -24.52
N GLY A 111 -17.69 13.77 -24.38
CA GLY A 111 -18.64 13.87 -25.49
C GLY A 111 -20.10 14.07 -25.07
N LYS A 112 -20.36 14.54 -23.84
CA LYS A 112 -21.70 14.93 -23.39
C LYS A 112 -21.69 16.35 -22.84
#